data_AF-A0A836QN31-F1
#
_entry.id   AF-A0A836QN31-F1
#
_cell.length_a   1.000
_cell.length_b   1.000
_cell.length_c   1.000
_cell.angle_alpha   90.00
_cell.angle_beta   90.00
_cell.angle_gamma   90.00
#
_symmetry.space_group_name_H-M   'P 1'
#
loop_
_entity.id
_entity.type
_entity.pdbx_description
1 polymer ?
#
loop_
_entity_poly.entity_id
_entity_poly.type
_entity_poly.pdbx_seq_one_letter_code
_entity_poly.pdbx_strand_id
1 'polypeptide(L)'
;MIQRAQRFTRARSRFGLICLVVVFSTTGCGGGSPEMEGEPEAAAAEMESAGPRVFFVEPADGATVQSPVTFMFGAENFMIEPVGDGDIHPGAGHHHFGVDTDCLPAGTVIPDGDPSWIHFGTGSTEIDMQLEPGSHRFCLQVGDGEHRTLADLSAVITVTVE
;
A
#
# COMPACT_ATOMS: atom_id res chain seq x y z
N MET A 1 -25.95 -55.33 -26.95
CA MET A 1 -24.52 -55.60 -27.20
C MET A 1 -23.85 -54.26 -27.52
N ILE A 2 -22.74 -53.76 -26.98
CA ILE A 2 -21.72 -54.18 -26.00
C ILE A 2 -21.07 -52.89 -25.44
N GLN A 3 -20.63 -52.95 -24.17
CA GLN A 3 -19.83 -52.05 -23.31
C GLN A 3 -18.70 -51.22 -24.01
N ARG A 4 -18.14 -50.12 -23.46
CA ARG A 4 -17.33 -49.97 -22.21
C ARG A 4 -17.12 -48.45 -21.94
N ALA A 5 -17.52 -47.85 -20.82
CA ALA A 5 -16.92 -47.85 -19.47
C ALA A 5 -15.43 -47.44 -19.41
N GLN A 6 -15.16 -46.14 -19.24
CA GLN A 6 -13.83 -45.62 -18.85
C GLN A 6 -13.73 -45.53 -17.32
N ARG A 7 -12.63 -46.08 -16.79
CA ARG A 7 -12.37 -46.31 -15.37
C ARG A 7 -11.58 -45.13 -14.80
N PHE A 8 -12.15 -44.40 -13.84
CA PHE A 8 -11.43 -43.47 -12.98
C PHE A 8 -10.81 -44.24 -11.81
N THR A 9 -9.49 -44.40 -11.82
CA THR A 9 -8.74 -45.00 -10.71
C THR A 9 -8.48 -43.93 -9.65
N ARG A 10 -9.24 -43.97 -8.55
CA ARG A 10 -9.08 -43.10 -7.38
C ARG A 10 -7.97 -43.66 -6.48
N ALA A 11 -6.79 -43.06 -6.49
CA ALA A 11 -5.71 -43.42 -5.57
C ALA A 11 -6.06 -42.96 -4.15
N ARG A 12 -6.28 -43.91 -3.23
CA ARG A 12 -6.52 -43.68 -1.80
C ARG A 12 -5.18 -43.84 -1.08
N SER A 13 -4.54 -42.74 -0.71
CA SER A 13 -3.36 -42.79 0.14
C SER A 13 -3.79 -42.91 1.60
N ARG A 14 -3.49 -44.06 2.21
CA ARG A 14 -3.71 -44.37 3.62
C ARG A 14 -2.46 -43.97 4.37
N PHE A 15 -2.47 -42.84 5.06
CA PHE A 15 -1.39 -42.46 5.95
C PHE A 15 -1.48 -43.34 7.21
N GLY A 16 -0.53 -44.28 7.33
CA GLY A 16 -0.39 -45.17 8.47
C GLY A 16 0.23 -44.44 9.66
N LEU A 17 -0.48 -44.47 10.78
CA LEU A 17 -0.02 -44.07 12.10
C LEU A 17 0.91 -45.15 12.66
N ILE A 18 2.18 -44.84 12.87
CA ILE A 18 3.11 -45.70 13.62
C ILE A 18 3.72 -44.85 14.75
N CYS A 19 3.25 -45.10 15.96
CA CYS A 19 3.88 -44.66 17.20
C CYS A 19 5.18 -45.45 17.41
N LEU A 20 6.32 -44.77 17.45
CA LEU A 20 7.56 -45.33 17.97
C LEU A 20 7.99 -44.49 19.17
N VAL A 21 7.73 -45.03 20.36
CA VAL A 21 8.25 -44.53 21.63
C VAL A 21 9.71 -44.96 21.73
N VAL A 22 10.64 -44.01 21.78
CA VAL A 22 12.06 -44.28 22.05
C VAL A 22 12.44 -43.59 23.35
N VAL A 23 12.67 -44.40 24.37
CA VAL A 23 13.18 -44.01 25.69
C VAL A 23 14.70 -43.90 25.59
N PHE A 24 15.25 -42.71 25.82
CA PHE A 24 16.69 -42.52 26.02
C PHE A 24 16.94 -42.08 27.46
N SER A 25 17.65 -42.93 28.19
CA SER A 25 18.17 -42.68 29.53
C SER A 25 19.69 -42.54 29.48
N THR A 26 20.25 -41.92 30.54
CA THR A 26 21.67 -41.79 30.93
C THR A 26 22.40 -40.58 30.34
N THR A 27 22.66 -39.51 31.10
CA THR A 27 23.70 -39.29 32.15
C THR A 27 25.11 -39.16 31.57
N GLY A 28 25.67 -37.94 31.64
CA GLY A 28 27.10 -37.68 31.37
C GLY A 28 27.50 -36.23 31.63
N CYS A 29 28.53 -36.04 32.47
CA CYS A 29 28.99 -34.81 33.14
C CYS A 29 30.05 -34.03 32.33
N GLY A 30 30.20 -32.70 32.55
CA GLY A 30 31.44 -32.00 32.18
C GLY A 30 31.41 -30.47 32.06
N GLY A 31 31.58 -29.79 33.20
CA GLY A 31 32.23 -28.48 33.47
C GLY A 31 32.37 -27.34 32.44
N GLY A 32 32.02 -26.13 32.90
CA GLY A 32 32.57 -24.85 32.41
C GLY A 32 31.67 -23.62 32.64
N SER A 33 31.99 -22.76 33.62
CA SER A 33 31.44 -21.40 33.85
C SER A 33 31.53 -20.48 32.62
N PRO A 34 30.87 -19.29 32.54
CA PRO A 34 30.17 -18.55 33.60
C PRO A 34 28.71 -18.17 33.29
N GLU A 35 28.01 -17.79 34.36
CA GLU A 35 26.78 -17.00 34.36
C GLU A 35 26.99 -15.71 33.55
N MET A 36 26.17 -15.52 32.52
CA MET A 36 25.94 -14.22 31.90
C MET A 36 24.45 -13.96 32.02
N GLU A 37 24.04 -13.55 33.22
CA GLU A 37 22.74 -12.91 33.43
C GLU A 37 22.79 -11.54 32.76
N GLY A 38 21.96 -11.39 31.75
CA GLY A 38 21.86 -10.24 30.90
C GLY A 38 20.72 -10.50 29.94
N GLU A 39 19.54 -10.74 30.51
CA GLU A 39 18.27 -10.70 29.79
C GLU A 39 18.20 -9.31 29.14
N PRO A 40 18.22 -9.17 27.80
CA PRO A 40 17.69 -7.96 27.24
C PRO A 40 16.20 -8.10 27.48
N GLU A 41 15.70 -7.35 28.47
CA GLU A 41 14.32 -6.92 28.49
C GLU A 41 14.13 -6.16 27.18
N ALA A 42 13.77 -6.91 26.14
CA ALA A 42 13.32 -6.40 24.88
C ALA A 42 12.04 -5.68 25.23
N ALA A 43 12.18 -4.39 25.51
CA ALA A 43 11.12 -3.42 25.41
C ALA A 43 10.44 -3.72 24.07
N ALA A 44 9.31 -4.42 24.14
CA ALA A 44 8.38 -4.50 23.05
C ALA A 44 7.93 -3.07 22.85
N ALA A 45 8.65 -2.34 22.00
CA ALA A 45 8.10 -1.15 21.38
C ALA A 45 6.80 -1.62 20.75
N GLU A 46 5.68 -1.20 21.34
CA GLU A 46 4.39 -1.28 20.68
C GLU A 46 4.59 -0.61 19.33
N MET A 47 4.68 -1.43 18.27
CA MET A 47 4.61 -0.92 16.92
C MET A 47 3.16 -0.46 16.76
N GLU A 48 2.90 0.80 17.10
CA GLU A 48 1.69 1.48 16.67
C GLU A 48 1.60 1.25 15.17
N SER A 49 0.57 0.51 14.74
CA SER A 49 0.36 0.24 13.33
C SER A 49 0.23 1.58 12.64
N ALA A 50 1.18 1.91 11.76
CA ALA A 50 1.14 3.15 11.01
C ALA A 50 -0.24 3.28 10.32
N GLY A 51 -0.85 4.45 10.44
CA GLY A 51 -2.13 4.75 9.80
C GLY A 51 -2.06 4.71 8.27
N PRO A 52 -3.21 4.79 7.58
CA PRO A 52 -3.25 4.90 6.13
C PRO A 52 -2.64 6.23 5.67
N ARG A 53 -1.93 6.23 4.54
CA ARG A 53 -1.34 7.44 3.95
C ARG A 53 -1.20 7.33 2.44
N VAL A 54 -1.13 8.48 1.78
CA VAL A 54 -0.64 8.65 0.41
C VAL A 54 0.55 9.57 0.38
N PHE A 55 1.39 9.45 -0.66
CA PHE A 55 2.61 10.22 -0.78
C PHE A 55 3.09 10.30 -2.22
N PHE A 56 3.97 11.27 -2.47
CA PHE A 56 4.74 11.36 -3.70
C PHE A 56 5.97 10.47 -3.60
N VAL A 57 6.13 9.59 -4.58
CA VAL A 57 7.37 8.81 -4.78
C VAL A 57 8.40 9.70 -5.48
N GLU A 58 7.97 10.40 -6.54
CA GLU A 58 8.73 11.44 -7.22
C GLU A 58 7.78 12.48 -7.83
N PRO A 59 8.25 13.72 -8.04
CA PRO A 59 9.45 14.31 -7.45
C PRO A 59 9.31 14.49 -5.92
N ALA A 60 10.43 14.67 -5.24
CA ALA A 60 10.42 14.99 -3.81
C ALA A 60 10.00 16.45 -3.56
N ASP A 61 9.52 16.74 -2.35
CA ASP A 61 9.24 18.12 -1.93
C ASP A 61 10.50 19.00 -2.02
N GLY A 62 10.34 20.18 -2.61
CA GLY A 62 11.41 21.15 -2.85
C GLY A 62 12.32 20.82 -4.04
N ALA A 63 12.01 19.80 -4.85
CA ALA A 63 12.84 19.45 -6.00
C ALA A 63 12.86 20.56 -7.07
N THR A 64 14.01 20.70 -7.74
CA THR A 64 14.14 21.44 -9.01
C THR A 64 14.20 20.44 -10.16
N VAL A 65 13.34 20.59 -11.16
CA VAL A 65 13.16 19.64 -12.27
C VAL A 65 13.05 20.37 -13.61
N GLN A 66 13.18 19.63 -14.71
CA GLN A 66 12.89 20.12 -16.06
C GLN A 66 11.53 19.59 -16.52
N SER A 67 10.87 20.33 -17.39
CA SER A 67 9.59 19.95 -18.00
C SER A 67 9.81 19.09 -19.27
N PRO A 68 9.04 18.02 -19.52
CA PRO A 68 7.90 17.54 -18.72
C PRO A 68 8.33 16.86 -17.42
N VAL A 69 7.47 16.95 -16.41
CA VAL A 69 7.68 16.37 -15.09
C VAL A 69 6.83 15.11 -14.96
N THR A 70 7.47 13.99 -14.66
CA THR A 70 6.80 12.75 -14.26
C THR A 70 6.55 12.80 -12.76
N PHE A 71 5.29 12.63 -12.36
CA PHE A 71 4.89 12.47 -10.96
C PHE A 71 4.50 11.02 -10.74
N MET A 72 5.02 10.41 -9.67
CA MET A 72 4.64 9.07 -9.22
C MET A 72 4.09 9.13 -7.79
N PHE A 73 3.06 8.34 -7.54
CA PHE A 73 2.31 8.31 -6.29
C PHE A 73 2.40 6.95 -5.62
N GLY A 74 2.31 6.95 -4.29
CA GLY A 74 2.23 5.75 -3.48
C GLY A 74 1.13 5.85 -2.43
N ALA A 75 0.65 4.69 -1.99
CA ALA A 75 -0.26 4.54 -0.87
C ALA A 75 0.25 3.42 0.05
N GLU A 76 0.12 3.63 1.36
CA GLU A 76 0.44 2.64 2.40
C GLU A 76 -0.79 2.45 3.29
N ASN A 77 -1.07 1.19 3.66
CA ASN A 77 -2.22 0.81 4.49
C ASN A 77 -3.59 1.31 3.97
N PHE A 78 -3.68 1.62 2.67
CA PHE A 78 -4.89 2.10 2.01
C PHE A 78 -5.01 1.51 0.60
N MET A 79 -6.24 1.21 0.17
CA MET A 79 -6.50 0.62 -1.14
C MET A 79 -6.87 1.71 -2.16
N ILE A 80 -6.08 1.78 -3.22
CA ILE A 80 -6.38 2.59 -4.40
C ILE A 80 -6.97 1.69 -5.49
N GLU A 81 -8.10 2.09 -6.07
CA GLU A 81 -8.72 1.34 -7.17
C GLU A 81 -9.36 2.27 -8.21
N PRO A 82 -9.64 1.76 -9.42
CA PRO A 82 -10.36 2.53 -10.44
C PRO A 82 -11.78 2.88 -9.98
N VAL A 83 -12.20 4.12 -10.21
CA VAL A 83 -13.61 4.53 -10.11
C VAL A 83 -14.20 4.51 -11.52
N GLY A 84 -15.03 3.49 -11.79
CA GLY A 84 -15.77 3.36 -13.05
C GLY A 84 -16.94 4.34 -13.08
N ASP A 85 -18.16 3.81 -12.93
CA ASP A 85 -19.40 4.60 -12.85
C ASP A 85 -19.68 5.15 -11.42
N GLY A 86 -18.65 5.23 -10.55
CA GLY A 86 -18.77 5.68 -9.16
C GLY A 86 -18.77 4.57 -8.10
N ASP A 87 -18.90 3.31 -8.50
CA ASP A 87 -18.87 2.17 -7.57
C ASP A 87 -17.42 1.78 -7.22
N ILE A 88 -17.08 1.84 -5.92
CA ILE A 88 -15.82 1.34 -5.36
C ILE A 88 -16.06 0.48 -4.10
N HIS A 89 -15.10 -0.38 -3.75
CA HIS A 89 -15.15 -1.19 -2.54
C HIS A 89 -15.13 -0.32 -1.27
N PRO A 90 -15.85 -0.72 -0.20
CA PRO A 90 -15.78 -0.04 1.08
C PRO A 90 -14.33 0.04 1.60
N GLY A 91 -13.89 1.24 1.96
CA GLY A 91 -12.53 1.48 2.44
C GLY A 91 -11.47 1.61 1.34
N ALA A 92 -11.87 1.62 0.07
CA ALA A 92 -11.02 2.02 -1.04
C ALA A 92 -11.26 3.48 -1.43
N GLY A 93 -10.41 4.01 -2.29
CA GLY A 93 -10.54 5.32 -2.90
C GLY A 93 -9.68 5.42 -4.15
N HIS A 94 -9.52 6.63 -4.68
CA HIS A 94 -8.67 6.88 -5.84
C HIS A 94 -8.00 8.25 -5.77
N HIS A 95 -6.91 8.39 -6.54
CA HIS A 95 -6.12 9.60 -6.55
C HIS A 95 -6.82 10.77 -7.25
N HIS A 96 -6.62 11.93 -6.67
CA HIS A 96 -6.86 13.23 -7.27
C HIS A 96 -5.61 14.06 -7.10
N PHE A 97 -5.33 14.89 -8.09
CA PHE A 97 -4.12 15.70 -8.13
C PHE A 97 -4.46 17.15 -8.42
N GLY A 98 -4.26 17.97 -7.40
CA GLY A 98 -4.41 19.42 -7.44
C GLY A 98 -3.12 20.07 -7.90
N VAL A 99 -3.21 20.91 -8.93
CA VAL A 99 -2.11 21.72 -9.49
C VAL A 99 -2.32 23.17 -9.12
N ASP A 100 -1.33 23.77 -8.47
CA ASP A 100 -1.32 25.15 -7.98
C ASP A 100 -2.55 25.52 -7.14
N THR A 101 -3.02 24.54 -6.35
CA THR A 101 -4.19 24.66 -5.47
C THR A 101 -3.99 23.92 -4.15
N ASP A 102 -4.67 24.37 -3.10
CA ASP A 102 -4.66 23.74 -1.79
C ASP A 102 -5.43 22.41 -1.76
N CYS A 103 -4.99 21.49 -0.88
CA CYS A 103 -5.80 20.33 -0.57
C CYS A 103 -7.14 20.77 0.04
N LEU A 104 -8.21 20.04 -0.30
CA LEU A 104 -9.53 20.35 0.25
C LEU A 104 -9.68 19.73 1.65
N PRO A 105 -10.50 20.31 2.53
CA PRO A 105 -10.86 19.70 3.82
C PRO A 105 -11.50 18.33 3.61
N ALA A 106 -11.35 17.41 4.57
CA ALA A 106 -11.99 16.09 4.52
C ALA A 106 -13.52 16.17 4.35
N GLY A 107 -14.08 15.27 3.55
CA GLY A 107 -15.50 15.21 3.21
C GLY A 107 -15.95 16.22 2.14
N THR A 108 -15.02 17.01 1.58
CA THR A 108 -15.32 17.97 0.52
C THR A 108 -15.36 17.26 -0.82
N VAL A 109 -16.36 17.56 -1.64
CA VAL A 109 -16.42 17.07 -3.03
C VAL A 109 -15.34 17.80 -3.84
N ILE A 110 -14.50 17.05 -4.53
CA ILE A 110 -13.49 17.60 -5.42
C ILE A 110 -14.20 18.19 -6.66
N PRO A 111 -13.91 19.45 -7.05
CA PRO A 111 -14.63 20.10 -8.13
C PRO A 111 -14.44 19.42 -9.49
N ASP A 112 -15.54 18.92 -10.07
CA ASP A 112 -15.57 18.48 -11.46
C ASP A 112 -15.44 19.66 -12.42
N GLY A 113 -14.61 19.51 -13.45
CA GLY A 113 -14.43 20.51 -14.52
C GLY A 113 -13.58 21.72 -14.14
N ASP A 114 -13.00 21.76 -12.93
CA ASP A 114 -11.97 22.72 -12.56
C ASP A 114 -10.61 22.27 -13.13
N PRO A 115 -9.93 23.10 -13.95
CA PRO A 115 -8.65 22.72 -14.55
C PRO A 115 -7.51 22.51 -13.54
N SER A 116 -7.63 23.02 -12.31
CA SER A 116 -6.66 22.77 -11.25
C SER A 116 -6.75 21.35 -10.69
N TRP A 117 -7.81 20.59 -10.99
CA TRP A 117 -8.02 19.25 -10.43
C TRP A 117 -8.04 18.17 -11.51
N ILE A 118 -7.13 17.19 -11.37
CA ILE A 118 -7.06 16.01 -12.21
C ILE A 118 -7.62 14.81 -11.45
N HIS A 119 -8.54 14.08 -12.07
CA HIS A 119 -9.23 12.93 -11.51
C HIS A 119 -8.67 11.62 -12.10
N PHE A 120 -8.11 10.73 -11.28
CA PHE A 120 -7.57 9.45 -11.75
C PHE A 120 -8.60 8.33 -11.66
N GLY A 121 -9.55 8.30 -12.60
CA GLY A 121 -10.60 7.28 -12.67
C GLY A 121 -10.10 5.85 -12.87
N THR A 122 -8.86 5.66 -13.34
CA THR A 122 -8.28 4.35 -13.64
C THR A 122 -7.42 3.75 -12.52
N GLY A 123 -7.31 4.42 -11.36
CA GLY A 123 -6.42 4.01 -10.29
C GLY A 123 -4.93 4.20 -10.63
N SER A 124 -4.62 5.08 -11.59
CA SER A 124 -3.24 5.37 -11.97
C SER A 124 -2.43 5.93 -10.79
N THR A 125 -1.14 5.62 -10.80
CA THR A 125 -0.16 6.07 -9.80
C THR A 125 0.92 6.94 -10.42
N GLU A 126 0.72 7.38 -11.66
CA GLU A 126 1.72 8.12 -12.43
C GLU A 126 1.03 9.08 -13.40
N ILE A 127 1.64 10.25 -13.61
CA ILE A 127 1.25 11.23 -14.62
C ILE A 127 2.46 11.99 -15.13
N ASP A 128 2.56 12.15 -16.45
CA ASP A 128 3.46 13.09 -17.09
C ASP A 128 2.75 14.42 -17.30
N MET A 129 3.40 15.52 -16.92
CA MET A 129 2.82 16.87 -17.01
C MET A 129 3.78 17.86 -17.64
N GLN A 130 3.28 18.62 -18.61
CA GLN A 130 3.94 19.80 -19.10
C GLN A 130 3.64 20.97 -18.16
N LEU A 131 4.70 21.51 -17.55
CA LEU A 131 4.65 22.67 -16.68
C LEU A 131 5.46 23.82 -17.29
N GLU A 132 5.01 25.05 -17.03
CA GLU A 132 5.77 26.26 -17.33
C GLU A 132 6.93 26.42 -16.32
N PRO A 133 8.00 27.15 -16.66
CA PRO A 133 9.05 27.48 -15.68
C PRO A 133 8.49 28.29 -14.51
N GLY A 134 8.84 27.91 -13.28
CA GLY A 134 8.34 28.55 -12.07
C GLY A 134 8.20 27.61 -10.86
N SER A 135 7.77 28.18 -9.74
CA SER A 135 7.42 27.40 -8.55
C SER A 135 5.96 26.96 -8.63
N HIS A 136 5.74 25.66 -8.50
CA HIS A 136 4.43 25.03 -8.51
C HIS A 136 4.18 24.29 -7.20
N ARG A 137 2.92 24.29 -6.76
CA ARG A 137 2.51 23.56 -5.56
C ARG A 137 1.48 22.51 -5.94
N PHE A 138 1.68 21.31 -5.42
CA PHE A 138 0.82 20.17 -5.75
C PHE A 138 0.19 19.57 -4.50
N CYS A 139 -1.07 19.17 -4.62
CA CYS A 139 -1.77 18.36 -3.65
C CYS A 139 -2.12 17.00 -4.26
N LEU A 140 -1.61 15.91 -3.69
CA LEU A 140 -2.14 14.57 -3.93
C LEU A 140 -3.18 14.28 -2.87
N GLN A 141 -4.39 13.89 -3.25
CA GLN A 141 -5.48 13.63 -2.30
C GLN A 141 -6.32 12.44 -2.75
N VAL A 142 -6.79 11.64 -1.79
CA VAL A 142 -7.70 10.52 -2.08
C VAL A 142 -9.15 10.95 -1.93
N GLY A 143 -9.98 10.57 -2.90
CA GLY A 143 -11.44 10.65 -2.82
C GLY A 143 -12.11 9.29 -2.76
N ASP A 144 -13.32 9.24 -2.19
CA ASP A 144 -14.23 8.10 -2.28
C ASP A 144 -14.88 8.00 -3.67
N GLY A 145 -15.80 7.04 -3.87
CA GLY A 145 -16.49 6.82 -5.15
C GLY A 145 -17.39 7.98 -5.58
N GLU A 146 -17.72 8.89 -4.66
CA GLU A 146 -18.48 10.13 -4.93
C GLU A 146 -17.55 11.37 -4.99
N HIS A 147 -16.24 11.15 -5.16
CA HIS A 147 -15.20 12.19 -5.21
C HIS A 147 -15.12 13.06 -3.94
N ARG A 148 -15.54 12.54 -2.79
CA ARG A 148 -15.34 13.24 -1.50
C ARG A 148 -14.00 12.90 -0.90
N THR A 149 -13.26 13.92 -0.51
CA THR A 149 -11.94 13.76 0.10
C THR A 149 -12.00 12.96 1.40
N LEU A 150 -11.00 12.11 1.60
CA LEU A 150 -10.85 11.33 2.83
C LEU A 150 -9.89 12.03 3.81
N ALA A 151 -10.15 11.88 5.11
CA ALA A 151 -9.28 12.41 6.15
C ALA A 151 -7.90 11.72 6.13
N ASP A 152 -6.85 12.48 6.44
CA ASP A 152 -5.46 12.01 6.58
C ASP A 152 -4.85 11.34 5.33
N LEU A 153 -5.55 11.37 4.20
CA LEU A 153 -5.13 10.80 2.91
C LEU A 153 -4.82 11.89 1.89
N SER A 154 -3.90 12.78 2.27
CA SER A 154 -3.37 13.82 1.38
C SER A 154 -1.87 14.03 1.60
N ALA A 155 -1.16 14.43 0.56
CA ALA A 155 0.22 14.87 0.59
C ALA A 155 0.40 16.15 -0.23
N VAL A 156 1.35 17.00 0.16
CA VAL A 156 1.67 18.25 -0.54
C VAL A 156 3.16 18.28 -0.85
N ILE A 157 3.50 18.74 -2.04
CA ILE A 157 4.87 19.07 -2.42
C ILE A 157 4.91 20.41 -3.16
N THR A 158 6.06 21.08 -3.09
CA THR A 158 6.42 22.22 -3.93
C THR A 158 7.54 21.79 -4.86
N VAL A 159 7.46 22.14 -6.13
CA VAL A 159 8.48 21.82 -7.14
C VAL A 159 8.82 23.09 -7.91
N THR A 160 10.09 23.28 -8.22
CA THR A 160 10.55 24.36 -9.10
C THR A 160 10.89 23.80 -10.46
N VAL A 161 10.32 24.38 -11.51
CA VAL A 161 10.58 24.01 -12.91
C VAL A 161 11.51 25.05 -13.52
N GLU A 162 12.62 24.60 -14.12
CA GLU A 162 13.63 25.43 -14.79
C GLU A 162 13.89 25.00 -16.24
#